data_AF-A0A6A8GK54-F1
#
_entry.id   AF-A0A6A8GK54-F1
#
_cell.length_a   1.000
_cell.length_b   1.000
_cell.length_c   1.000
_cell.angle_alpha   90.00
_cell.angle_beta   90.00
_cell.angle_gamma   90.00
#
_symmetry.space_group_name_H-M   'P 1'
#
loop_
_entity.id
_entity.type
_entity.pdbx_description
1 polymer ?
#
loop_
_entity_poly.entity_id
_entity_poly.type
_entity_poly.pdbx_seq_one_letter_code
_entity_poly.pdbx_strand_id
1 'polypeptide(L)'
;MQVRSSRGPFQTPERLDRRFSLVAGLYVASLLSPALVLNVVQTMDLTSWPVAVGSLGVVGAALTAVVARRVIRQGDLVGWFDSTWVAVLVPVVGIIPMGVYLFDSFLFVSFAVTDLQAASTTTLVSFIGFFLGIVATSLGSHLVLMARSRLATATVDDAHVAIEWSAAWPHRTRIKLMAGVLAVVGLLAGLAFWQLGWRAVTPVLPFGMVLVIGLRSLASKRTYRATSAGLEQRRESRWFVQRRLIPWSRFDGFSVTDNAIVLHRALPYVDVRCRRYDLFNDDEAVVAALEDNLDRRGP
;
A
#
# COMPACT_ATOMS: atom_id res chain seq x y z
N MET A 1 -32.07 11.99 -8.21
CA MET A 1 -31.31 10.74 -8.05
C MET A 1 -31.03 10.20 -9.45
N GLN A 2 -29.87 10.52 -10.02
CA GLN A 2 -29.49 10.08 -11.36
C GLN A 2 -28.38 9.04 -11.22
N VAL A 3 -28.78 7.77 -11.25
CA VAL A 3 -27.84 6.66 -11.39
C VAL A 3 -27.38 6.63 -12.84
N ARG A 4 -26.19 7.18 -13.12
CA ARG A 4 -25.56 7.00 -14.42
C ARG A 4 -25.02 5.58 -14.49
N SER A 5 -25.46 4.84 -15.49
CA SER A 5 -24.88 3.57 -15.93
C SER A 5 -23.45 3.80 -16.45
N SER A 6 -22.47 3.98 -15.56
CA SER A 6 -21.08 3.86 -15.96
C SER A 6 -20.77 2.37 -16.11
N ARG A 7 -20.38 1.95 -17.31
CA ARG A 7 -19.97 0.58 -17.66
C ARG A 7 -18.64 0.17 -16.99
N GLY A 8 -18.48 0.46 -15.71
CA GLY A 8 -17.39 -0.01 -14.87
C GLY A 8 -17.94 -1.01 -13.84
N PRO A 9 -17.19 -2.07 -13.48
CA PRO A 9 -17.65 -3.09 -12.53
C PRO A 9 -17.81 -2.59 -11.08
N PHE A 10 -17.61 -1.29 -10.81
CA PHE A 10 -17.66 -0.71 -9.47
C PHE A 10 -18.43 0.60 -9.46
N GLN A 11 -19.22 0.83 -8.40
CA GLN A 11 -19.79 2.14 -8.11
C GLN A 11 -18.75 3.04 -7.44
N THR A 12 -18.61 4.27 -7.93
CA THR A 12 -17.71 5.28 -7.35
C THR A 12 -18.52 6.33 -6.57
N PRO A 13 -18.07 6.75 -5.38
CA PRO A 13 -18.77 7.76 -4.60
C PRO A 13 -18.63 9.16 -5.22
N GLU A 14 -19.72 9.94 -5.26
CA GLU A 14 -19.76 11.30 -5.84
C GLU A 14 -18.86 12.31 -5.12
N ARG A 15 -18.57 12.08 -3.82
CA ARG A 15 -17.73 12.97 -3.01
C ARG A 15 -16.87 12.19 -2.03
N LEU A 16 -15.61 12.61 -1.91
CA LEU A 16 -14.65 12.03 -0.98
C LEU A 16 -14.75 12.67 0.40
N ASP A 17 -14.72 11.85 1.45
CA ASP A 17 -14.75 12.33 2.84
C ASP A 17 -13.51 13.15 3.20
N ARG A 18 -13.71 14.09 4.14
CA ARG A 18 -12.67 14.95 4.70
C ARG A 18 -11.46 14.17 5.24
N ARG A 19 -11.68 12.95 5.79
CA ARG A 19 -10.61 12.07 6.28
C ARG A 19 -9.72 11.57 5.15
N PHE A 20 -10.30 11.09 4.05
CA PHE A 20 -9.54 10.60 2.89
C PHE A 20 -8.70 11.72 2.27
N SER A 21 -9.30 12.90 2.08
CA SER A 21 -8.60 14.05 1.53
C SER A 21 -7.46 14.55 2.43
N LEU A 22 -7.61 14.46 3.74
CA LEU A 22 -6.57 14.86 4.70
C LEU A 22 -5.39 13.89 4.65
N VAL A 23 -5.64 12.58 4.61
CA VAL A 23 -4.59 11.56 4.45
C VAL A 23 -3.86 11.73 3.12
N ALA A 24 -4.59 12.04 2.03
CA ALA A 24 -3.98 12.31 0.72
C ALA A 24 -3.12 13.57 0.75
N GLY A 25 -3.57 14.62 1.43
CA GLY A 25 -2.79 15.84 1.63
C GLY A 25 -1.51 15.61 2.42
N LEU A 26 -1.61 14.88 3.54
CA LEU A 26 -0.46 14.52 4.37
C LEU A 26 0.55 13.67 3.59
N TYR A 27 0.08 12.70 2.80
CA TYR A 27 0.94 11.88 1.94
C TYR A 27 1.78 12.75 0.99
N VAL A 28 1.15 13.67 0.26
CA VAL A 28 1.87 14.55 -0.68
C VAL A 28 2.79 15.51 0.06
N ALA A 29 2.35 16.06 1.19
CA ALA A 29 3.16 16.95 2.01
C ALA A 29 4.41 16.25 2.54
N SER A 30 4.31 15.00 3.02
CA SER A 30 5.45 14.21 3.49
C SER A 30 6.46 13.93 2.38
N LEU A 31 6.03 13.80 1.12
CA LEU A 31 6.93 13.59 -0.02
C LEU A 31 7.66 14.87 -0.44
N LEU A 32 6.92 15.98 -0.56
CA LEU A 32 7.42 17.18 -1.22
C LEU A 32 8.02 18.21 -0.25
N SER A 33 7.54 18.28 0.99
CA SER A 33 8.01 19.30 1.95
C SER A 33 9.53 19.26 2.20
N PRO A 34 10.20 18.10 2.37
CA PRO A 34 11.64 18.09 2.61
C PRO A 34 12.44 18.58 1.42
N ALA A 35 12.03 18.21 0.20
CA ALA A 35 12.70 18.62 -1.03
C ALA A 35 12.59 20.13 -1.25
N LEU A 36 11.40 20.70 -1.03
CA LEU A 36 11.17 22.13 -1.16
C LEU A 36 11.96 22.92 -0.12
N VAL A 37 11.96 22.48 1.14
CA VAL A 37 12.72 23.18 2.19
C VAL A 37 14.22 23.03 1.99
N LEU A 38 14.73 21.87 1.57
CA LEU A 38 16.15 21.72 1.21
C LEU A 38 16.56 22.68 0.11
N ASN A 39 15.74 22.83 -0.92
CA ASN A 39 16.03 23.78 -2.00
C ASN A 39 16.09 25.23 -1.49
N VAL A 40 15.17 25.63 -0.59
CA VAL A 40 15.19 26.95 0.05
C VAL A 40 16.42 27.14 0.94
N VAL A 41 16.74 26.14 1.77
CA VAL A 41 17.91 26.17 2.66
C VAL A 41 19.21 26.31 1.86
N GLN A 42 19.34 25.60 0.74
CA GLN A 42 20.53 25.66 -0.12
C GLN A 42 20.63 26.98 -0.90
N THR A 43 19.51 27.51 -1.39
CA THR A 43 19.51 28.75 -2.19
C THR A 43 19.65 30.02 -1.37
N MET A 44 19.16 30.00 -0.12
CA MET A 44 19.19 31.16 0.79
C MET A 44 20.25 31.04 1.88
N ASP A 45 21.07 29.99 1.86
CA ASP A 45 22.12 29.69 2.84
C ASP A 45 21.64 29.78 4.30
N LEU A 46 20.47 29.17 4.58
CA LEU A 46 19.83 29.24 5.89
C LEU A 46 20.56 28.38 6.92
N THR A 47 21.30 29.04 7.81
CA THR A 47 22.06 28.38 8.90
C THR A 47 21.23 28.11 10.15
N SER A 48 20.07 28.77 10.32
CA SER A 48 19.24 28.62 11.52
C SER A 48 18.29 27.43 11.45
N TRP A 49 18.49 26.44 12.34
CA TRP A 49 17.63 25.26 12.44
C TRP A 49 16.15 25.57 12.73
N PRO A 50 15.80 26.53 13.62
CA PRO A 50 14.40 26.81 13.92
C PRO A 50 13.61 27.28 12.68
N VAL A 51 14.26 28.05 11.80
CA VAL A 51 13.65 28.53 10.56
C VAL A 51 13.44 27.39 9.56
N ALA A 52 14.36 26.44 9.48
CA ALA A 52 14.20 25.25 8.63
C ALA A 52 13.06 24.34 9.12
N VAL A 53 12.94 24.14 10.44
CA VAL A 53 11.83 23.37 11.01
C VAL A 53 10.50 24.11 10.85
N GLY A 54 10.48 25.42 11.09
CA GLY A 54 9.29 26.25 10.89
C GLY A 54 8.81 26.24 9.44
N SER A 55 9.73 26.37 8.48
CA SER A 55 9.41 26.31 7.05
C SER A 55 8.90 24.93 6.63
N LEU A 56 9.45 23.82 7.15
CA LEU A 56 8.88 22.48 6.96
C LEU A 56 7.43 22.40 7.42
N GLY A 57 7.12 22.92 8.60
CA GLY A 57 5.75 22.97 9.13
C GLY A 57 4.80 23.76 8.24
N VAL A 58 5.22 24.97 7.83
CA VAL A 58 4.40 25.86 6.98
C VAL A 58 4.18 25.27 5.59
N VAL A 59 5.25 24.80 4.93
CA VAL A 59 5.17 24.18 3.60
C VAL A 59 4.33 22.90 3.65
N GLY A 60 4.53 22.05 4.66
CA GLY A 60 3.76 20.84 4.86
C GLY A 60 2.26 21.10 5.06
N ALA A 61 1.91 22.09 5.90
CA ALA A 61 0.52 22.49 6.14
C ALA A 61 -0.14 23.06 4.88
N ALA A 62 0.57 23.93 4.14
CA ALA A 62 0.07 24.52 2.90
C ALA A 62 -0.21 23.45 1.83
N LEU A 63 0.75 22.53 1.61
CA LEU A 63 0.60 21.42 0.67
C LEU A 63 -0.58 20.52 1.06
N THR A 64 -0.69 20.18 2.35
CA THR A 64 -1.79 19.34 2.86
C THR A 64 -3.15 19.99 2.57
N ALA A 65 -3.30 21.29 2.85
CA ALA A 65 -4.54 22.01 2.63
C ALA A 65 -4.93 22.10 1.15
N VAL A 66 -3.96 22.41 0.27
CA VAL A 66 -4.19 22.54 -1.18
C VAL A 66 -4.61 21.19 -1.78
N VAL A 67 -3.87 20.13 -1.46
CA VAL A 67 -4.15 18.77 -1.97
C VAL A 67 -5.47 18.26 -1.41
N ALA A 68 -5.74 18.42 -0.11
CA ALA A 68 -7.00 17.99 0.48
C ALA A 68 -8.20 18.67 -0.20
N ARG A 69 -8.11 19.99 -0.46
CA ARG A 69 -9.16 20.74 -1.16
C ARG A 69 -9.39 20.25 -2.59
N ARG A 70 -8.32 19.88 -3.30
CA ARG A 70 -8.40 19.30 -4.65
C ARG A 70 -9.04 17.91 -4.63
N VAL A 71 -8.59 17.03 -3.74
CA VAL A 71 -9.07 15.65 -3.62
C VAL A 71 -10.56 15.57 -3.25
N ILE A 72 -11.04 16.46 -2.38
CA ILE A 72 -12.49 16.53 -2.03
C ILE A 72 -13.38 16.71 -3.27
N ARG A 73 -12.86 17.35 -4.33
CA ARG A 73 -13.61 17.68 -5.55
C ARG A 73 -13.51 16.62 -6.64
N GLN A 74 -12.73 15.55 -6.45
CA GLN A 74 -12.45 14.54 -7.48
C GLN A 74 -12.79 13.13 -7.01
N GLY A 75 -14.07 12.74 -7.10
CA GLY A 75 -14.53 11.38 -6.74
C GLY A 75 -13.88 10.27 -7.58
N ASP A 76 -13.54 10.56 -8.84
CA ASP A 76 -12.94 9.63 -9.79
C ASP A 76 -11.57 9.08 -9.36
N LEU A 77 -10.88 9.77 -8.44
CA LEU A 77 -9.60 9.32 -7.89
C LEU A 77 -9.69 7.94 -7.23
N VAL A 78 -10.84 7.60 -6.65
CA VAL A 78 -11.05 6.30 -5.99
C VAL A 78 -10.93 5.14 -6.98
N GLY A 79 -11.47 5.32 -8.20
CA GLY A 79 -11.38 4.31 -9.26
C GLY A 79 -9.94 4.06 -9.72
N TRP A 80 -9.08 5.08 -9.68
CA TRP A 80 -7.68 4.95 -10.05
C TRP A 80 -6.90 4.03 -9.09
N PHE A 81 -7.25 4.03 -7.80
CA PHE A 81 -6.64 3.16 -6.78
C PHE A 81 -7.04 1.68 -6.90
N ASP A 82 -8.02 1.32 -7.73
CA ASP A 82 -8.30 -0.08 -8.03
C ASP A 82 -7.20 -0.71 -8.91
N SER A 83 -6.54 0.09 -9.75
CA SER A 83 -5.42 -0.37 -10.58
C SER A 83 -4.29 -0.94 -9.71
N THR A 84 -3.85 -2.17 -10.04
CA THR A 84 -2.76 -2.85 -9.33
C THR A 84 -1.48 -2.03 -9.36
N TRP A 85 -1.18 -1.39 -10.50
CA TRP A 85 0.02 -0.58 -10.67
C TRP A 85 0.00 0.66 -9.78
N VAL A 86 -1.10 1.40 -9.76
CA VAL A 86 -1.27 2.59 -8.90
C VAL A 86 -1.19 2.21 -7.44
N ALA A 87 -1.85 1.12 -7.06
CA ALA A 87 -1.84 0.62 -5.69
C ALA A 87 -0.46 0.20 -5.18
N VAL A 88 0.45 -0.18 -6.08
CA VAL A 88 1.85 -0.48 -5.74
C VAL A 88 2.70 0.79 -5.80
N LEU A 89 2.52 1.61 -6.82
CA LEU A 89 3.35 2.79 -7.07
C LEU A 89 3.18 3.85 -5.98
N VAL A 90 1.95 4.10 -5.51
CA VAL A 90 1.68 5.12 -4.49
C VAL A 90 2.47 4.87 -3.19
N PRO A 91 2.42 3.68 -2.56
CA PRO A 91 3.30 3.39 -1.43
C PRO A 91 4.79 3.46 -1.78
N VAL A 92 5.19 2.92 -2.94
CA VAL A 92 6.61 2.81 -3.34
C VAL A 92 7.27 4.19 -3.53
N VAL A 93 6.53 5.21 -3.96
CA VAL A 93 7.04 6.59 -4.06
C VAL A 93 7.54 7.11 -2.70
N GLY A 94 6.95 6.68 -1.58
CA GLY A 94 7.42 7.00 -0.24
C GLY A 94 8.82 6.49 0.08
N ILE A 95 9.30 5.48 -0.64
CA ILE A 95 10.64 4.92 -0.45
C ILE A 95 11.71 5.83 -1.08
N ILE A 96 11.35 6.68 -2.06
CA ILE A 96 12.30 7.58 -2.72
C ILE A 96 12.94 8.55 -1.72
N PRO A 97 12.18 9.33 -0.91
CA PRO A 97 12.76 10.14 0.16
C PRO A 97 13.64 9.34 1.13
N MET A 98 13.21 8.12 1.48
CA MET A 98 13.99 7.27 2.38
C MET A 98 15.37 6.96 1.79
N GLY A 99 15.44 6.58 0.51
CA GLY A 99 16.71 6.30 -0.15
C GLY A 99 17.58 7.55 -0.32
N VAL A 100 16.99 8.66 -0.77
CA VAL A 100 17.70 9.92 -1.04
C VAL A 100 18.30 10.51 0.23
N TYR A 101 17.57 10.50 1.35
CA TYR A 101 17.99 11.19 2.57
C TYR A 101 18.72 10.33 3.60
N LEU A 102 18.81 9.01 3.38
CA LEU A 102 19.36 8.08 4.37
C LEU A 102 20.82 8.37 4.75
N PHE A 103 21.66 8.70 3.77
CA PHE A 103 23.08 8.97 4.04
C PHE A 103 23.26 10.23 4.90
N ASP A 104 22.61 11.33 4.53
CA ASP A 104 22.62 12.56 5.31
C ASP A 104 22.00 12.38 6.70
N SER A 105 20.99 11.52 6.82
CA SER A 105 20.39 11.15 8.11
C SER A 105 21.39 10.43 9.00
N PHE A 106 22.20 9.53 8.44
CA PHE A 106 23.25 8.84 9.17
C PHE A 106 24.38 9.79 9.59
N LEU A 107 24.75 10.74 8.72
CA LEU A 107 25.70 11.79 9.06
C LEU A 107 25.18 12.66 10.20
N PHE A 108 23.90 13.04 10.17
CA PHE A 108 23.27 13.81 11.24
C PHE A 108 23.40 13.10 12.60
N VAL A 109 23.02 11.81 12.66
CA VAL A 109 23.12 11.01 13.90
C VAL A 109 24.58 10.86 14.33
N SER A 110 25.49 10.61 13.39
CA SER A 110 26.92 10.45 13.69
C SER A 110 27.51 11.72 14.29
N PHE A 111 27.23 12.88 13.70
CA PHE A 111 27.69 14.17 14.21
C PHE A 111 27.07 14.52 15.56
N ALA A 112 25.77 14.23 15.76
CA ALA A 112 25.09 14.47 17.03
C ALA A 112 25.60 13.58 18.17
N VAL A 113 26.08 12.36 17.88
CA VAL A 113 26.56 11.42 18.90
C VAL A 113 28.04 11.58 19.21
N THR A 114 28.85 11.93 18.20
CA THR A 114 30.32 11.94 18.35
C THR A 114 30.91 13.32 18.64
N ASP A 115 30.11 14.39 18.56
CA ASP A 115 30.54 15.80 18.71
C ASP A 115 31.72 16.19 17.78
N LEU A 116 31.99 15.38 16.75
CA LEU A 116 33.11 15.58 15.82
C LEU A 116 32.92 16.83 14.96
N GLN A 117 31.67 17.23 14.71
CA GLN A 117 31.33 18.40 13.90
C GLN A 117 29.91 18.90 14.24
N ALA A 118 29.68 20.20 14.16
CA ALA A 118 28.33 20.77 14.32
C ALA A 118 27.41 20.26 13.19
N ALA A 119 26.25 19.70 13.56
CA ALA A 119 25.27 19.27 12.57
C ALA A 119 24.77 20.46 11.73
N SER A 120 24.65 20.28 10.42
CA SER A 120 24.17 21.32 9.52
C SER A 120 22.63 21.36 9.46
N THR A 121 22.06 22.50 9.07
CA THR A 121 20.62 22.60 8.76
C THR A 121 20.21 21.59 7.69
N THR A 122 21.06 21.37 6.68
CA THR A 122 20.83 20.43 5.58
C THR A 122 20.70 18.99 6.10
N THR A 123 21.63 18.54 6.96
CA THR A 123 21.59 17.20 7.53
C THR A 123 20.39 16.99 8.45
N LEU A 124 19.93 18.03 9.15
CA LEU A 124 18.69 18.00 9.93
C LEU A 124 17.45 17.86 9.03
N VAL A 125 17.34 18.64 7.96
CA VAL A 125 16.19 18.56 7.04
C VAL A 125 16.16 17.21 6.31
N SER A 126 17.32 16.68 5.90
CA SER A 126 17.41 15.33 5.34
C SER A 126 17.00 14.27 6.36
N PHE A 127 17.43 14.38 7.63
CA PHE A 127 16.99 13.48 8.70
C PHE A 127 15.45 13.47 8.84
N ILE A 128 14.82 14.64 8.89
CA ILE A 128 13.35 14.74 8.93
C ILE A 128 12.73 14.18 7.65
N GLY A 129 13.32 14.44 6.49
CA GLY A 129 12.88 13.94 5.20
C GLY A 129 12.87 12.41 5.10
N PHE A 130 13.86 11.74 5.70
CA PHE A 130 13.90 10.28 5.79
C PHE A 130 12.69 9.72 6.56
N PHE A 131 12.38 10.27 7.73
CA PHE A 131 11.22 9.85 8.52
C PHE A 131 9.90 10.18 7.82
N LEU A 132 9.81 11.33 7.14
CA LEU A 132 8.66 11.67 6.32
C LEU A 132 8.47 10.69 5.15
N GLY A 133 9.53 10.10 4.61
CA GLY A 133 9.44 8.99 3.65
C GLY A 133 8.75 7.73 4.22
N ILE A 134 9.08 7.35 5.46
CA ILE A 134 8.41 6.24 6.17
C ILE A 134 6.92 6.54 6.33
N VAL A 135 6.61 7.77 6.77
CA VAL A 135 5.24 8.25 6.95
C VAL A 135 4.50 8.24 5.61
N ALA A 136 5.10 8.74 4.53
CA ALA A 136 4.52 8.74 3.20
C ALA A 136 4.23 7.31 2.70
N THR A 137 5.17 6.37 2.87
CA THR A 137 4.96 4.96 2.48
C THR A 137 3.77 4.35 3.21
N SER A 138 3.65 4.65 4.51
CA SER A 138 2.56 4.18 5.37
C SER A 138 1.21 4.81 4.99
N LEU A 139 1.17 6.12 4.79
CA LEU A 139 -0.03 6.86 4.38
C LEU A 139 -0.49 6.43 2.98
N GLY A 140 0.44 6.25 2.04
CA GLY A 140 0.15 5.76 0.70
C GLY A 140 -0.49 4.37 0.72
N SER A 141 0.05 3.47 1.54
CA SER A 141 -0.57 2.15 1.77
C SER A 141 -1.98 2.29 2.33
N HIS A 142 -2.15 3.16 3.33
CA HIS A 142 -3.45 3.39 3.96
C HIS A 142 -4.49 3.98 3.00
N LEU A 143 -4.10 4.89 2.10
CA LEU A 143 -4.96 5.45 1.05
C LEU A 143 -5.48 4.37 0.11
N VAL A 144 -4.60 3.49 -0.36
CA VAL A 144 -4.98 2.35 -1.21
C VAL A 144 -5.99 1.46 -0.50
N LEU A 145 -5.78 1.20 0.80
CA LEU A 145 -6.70 0.39 1.60
C LEU A 145 -8.06 1.07 1.76
N MET A 146 -8.08 2.37 2.10
CA MET A 146 -9.32 3.15 2.23
C MET A 146 -10.10 3.23 0.92
N ALA A 147 -9.42 3.43 -0.21
CA ALA A 147 -10.06 3.51 -1.51
C ALA A 147 -10.72 2.17 -1.88
N ARG A 148 -9.99 1.07 -1.69
CA ARG A 148 -10.51 -0.28 -1.97
C ARG A 148 -11.63 -0.70 -1.04
N SER A 149 -11.56 -0.33 0.24
CA SER A 149 -12.65 -0.63 1.17
C SER A 149 -13.91 0.13 0.81
N ARG A 150 -13.79 1.39 0.38
CA ARG A 150 -14.93 2.20 -0.07
C ARG A 150 -15.58 1.64 -1.33
N LEU A 151 -14.79 1.23 -2.32
CA LEU A 151 -15.29 0.55 -3.52
C LEU A 151 -16.04 -0.74 -3.18
N ALA A 152 -15.50 -1.52 -2.25
CA ALA A 152 -16.15 -2.75 -1.78
C ALA A 152 -17.47 -2.43 -1.07
N THR A 153 -17.48 -1.53 -0.08
CA THR A 153 -18.69 -1.13 0.64
C THR A 153 -19.78 -0.61 -0.30
N ALA A 154 -19.42 0.27 -1.25
CA ALA A 154 -20.38 0.84 -2.20
C ALA A 154 -20.98 -0.18 -3.19
N THR A 155 -20.32 -1.33 -3.38
CA THR A 155 -20.77 -2.34 -4.35
C THR A 155 -21.38 -3.57 -3.68
N VAL A 156 -20.95 -3.89 -2.45
CA VAL A 156 -21.31 -5.14 -1.76
C VAL A 156 -22.44 -4.96 -0.75
N ASP A 157 -22.62 -3.78 -0.14
CA ASP A 157 -23.61 -3.62 0.93
C ASP A 157 -25.06 -3.88 0.44
N ASP A 158 -25.33 -3.76 -0.87
CA ASP A 158 -26.61 -4.11 -1.51
C ASP A 158 -26.61 -5.49 -2.20
N ALA A 159 -25.49 -6.22 -2.21
CA ALA A 159 -25.34 -7.48 -2.94
C ALA A 159 -25.72 -8.70 -2.09
N HIS A 160 -26.37 -9.68 -2.72
CA HIS A 160 -26.67 -10.96 -2.07
C HIS A 160 -25.38 -11.74 -1.78
N VAL A 161 -25.18 -12.14 -0.53
CA VAL A 161 -24.04 -12.94 -0.07
C VAL A 161 -24.45 -14.41 -0.10
N ALA A 162 -23.82 -15.18 -0.99
CA ALA A 162 -24.11 -16.60 -1.15
C ALA A 162 -23.48 -17.45 -0.04
N ILE A 163 -22.21 -17.16 0.30
CA ILE A 163 -21.48 -17.86 1.36
C ILE A 163 -20.34 -16.99 1.91
N GLU A 164 -20.04 -17.16 3.20
CA GLU A 164 -18.93 -16.54 3.91
C GLU A 164 -18.03 -17.61 4.53
N TRP A 165 -16.72 -17.53 4.30
CA TRP A 165 -15.74 -18.46 4.87
C TRP A 165 -14.46 -17.74 5.28
N SER A 166 -13.65 -18.34 6.15
CA SER A 166 -12.39 -17.73 6.60
C SER A 166 -11.21 -18.66 6.41
N ALA A 167 -10.29 -18.30 5.52
CA ALA A 167 -9.12 -19.12 5.19
C ALA A 167 -7.81 -18.32 5.28
N ALA A 168 -6.76 -18.95 5.80
CA ALA A 168 -5.40 -18.43 5.74
C ALA A 168 -4.66 -18.89 4.48
N TRP A 169 -3.49 -18.30 4.24
CA TRP A 169 -2.58 -18.78 3.19
C TRP A 169 -1.92 -20.10 3.58
N PRO A 170 -1.66 -21.01 2.61
CA PRO A 170 -0.91 -22.24 2.86
C PRO A 170 0.51 -21.96 3.39
N HIS A 171 0.93 -22.68 4.44
CA HIS A 171 2.21 -22.46 5.13
C HIS A 171 3.43 -22.61 4.21
N ARG A 172 3.43 -23.63 3.34
CA ARG A 172 4.52 -23.89 2.39
C ARG A 172 4.68 -22.75 1.39
N THR A 173 3.57 -22.22 0.87
CA THR A 173 3.58 -21.09 -0.06
C THR A 173 4.06 -19.81 0.62
N ARG A 174 3.67 -19.59 1.89
CA ARG A 174 4.17 -18.48 2.69
C ARG A 174 5.70 -18.52 2.83
N ILE A 175 6.27 -19.67 3.20
CA ILE A 175 7.74 -19.82 3.33
C ILE A 175 8.42 -19.60 1.98
N LYS A 176 7.92 -20.22 0.90
CA LYS A 176 8.50 -20.06 -0.44
C LYS A 176 8.51 -18.59 -0.89
N LEU A 177 7.42 -17.86 -0.64
CA LEU A 177 7.33 -16.44 -0.95
C LEU A 177 8.30 -15.62 -0.10
N MET A 178 8.39 -15.88 1.21
CA MET A 178 9.35 -15.22 2.10
C MET A 178 10.81 -15.48 1.68
N ALA A 179 11.14 -16.72 1.35
CA ALA A 179 12.48 -17.09 0.88
C ALA A 179 12.81 -16.46 -0.47
N GLY A 180 11.88 -16.50 -1.44
CA GLY A 180 12.08 -15.88 -2.76
C GLY A 180 12.26 -14.38 -2.66
N VAL A 181 11.46 -13.73 -1.81
CA VAL A 181 11.60 -12.30 -1.56
C VAL A 181 12.92 -11.96 -0.87
N LEU A 182 13.32 -12.72 0.15
CA LEU A 182 14.59 -12.52 0.83
C LEU A 182 15.78 -12.72 -0.12
N ALA A 183 15.69 -13.71 -1.03
CA ALA A 183 16.71 -13.96 -2.05
C ALA A 183 16.83 -12.79 -3.03
N VAL A 184 15.71 -12.23 -3.52
CA VAL A 184 15.72 -11.06 -4.42
C VAL A 184 16.29 -9.83 -3.71
N VAL A 185 15.88 -9.57 -2.48
CA VAL A 185 16.43 -8.44 -1.69
C VAL A 185 17.92 -8.63 -1.43
N GLY A 186 18.35 -9.83 -1.05
CA GLY A 186 19.75 -10.16 -0.83
C GLY A 186 20.59 -10.01 -2.10
N LEU A 187 20.06 -10.45 -3.25
CA LEU A 187 20.71 -10.28 -4.55
C LEU A 187 20.85 -8.80 -4.93
N LEU A 188 19.78 -8.01 -4.77
CA LEU A 188 19.82 -6.57 -5.03
C LEU A 188 20.77 -5.84 -4.07
N ALA A 189 20.80 -6.23 -2.79
CA ALA A 189 21.75 -5.71 -1.81
C ALA A 189 23.19 -6.03 -2.19
N GLY A 190 23.46 -7.28 -2.61
CA GLY A 190 24.78 -7.72 -3.05
C GLY A 190 25.23 -7.02 -4.33
N LEU A 191 24.34 -6.87 -5.32
CA LEU A 191 24.60 -6.11 -6.54
C LEU A 191 24.89 -4.64 -6.26
N ALA A 192 24.09 -4.01 -5.40
CA ALA A 192 24.30 -2.63 -4.99
C ALA A 192 25.64 -2.46 -4.26
N PHE A 193 25.98 -3.39 -3.36
CA PHE A 193 27.28 -3.42 -2.69
C PHE A 193 28.44 -3.55 -3.68
N TRP A 194 28.31 -4.45 -4.65
CA TRP A 194 29.35 -4.71 -5.64
C TRP A 194 29.60 -3.52 -6.57
N GLN A 195 28.55 -2.85 -7.05
CA GLN A 195 28.66 -1.78 -8.03
C GLN A 195 29.05 -0.43 -7.43
N LEU A 196 28.55 -0.11 -6.24
CA LEU A 196 28.58 1.24 -5.67
C LEU A 196 29.15 1.28 -4.25
N GLY A 197 29.65 0.14 -3.75
CA GLY A 197 30.20 -0.01 -2.41
C GLY A 197 29.14 0.16 -1.31
N TRP A 198 29.61 0.46 -0.09
CA TRP A 198 28.75 0.62 1.09
C TRP A 198 27.66 1.70 0.93
N ARG A 199 27.88 2.69 0.05
CA ARG A 199 26.96 3.81 -0.19
C ARG A 199 25.66 3.41 -0.89
N ALA A 200 25.61 2.28 -1.59
CA ALA A 200 24.38 1.78 -2.22
C ALA A 200 23.69 0.64 -1.47
N VAL A 201 24.34 0.04 -0.46
CA VAL A 201 23.68 -0.93 0.44
C VAL A 201 22.67 -0.25 1.37
N THR A 202 22.96 1.00 1.72
CA THR A 202 22.17 1.81 2.64
C THR A 202 20.68 1.88 2.21
N PRO A 203 20.32 2.26 0.95
CA PRO A 203 18.91 2.31 0.52
C PRO A 203 18.22 0.94 0.43
N VAL A 204 18.97 -0.18 0.39
CA VAL A 204 18.37 -1.53 0.26
C VAL A 204 17.81 -2.06 1.59
N LEU A 205 18.40 -1.65 2.72
CA LEU A 205 17.96 -2.04 4.06
C LEU A 205 16.52 -1.60 4.41
N PRO A 206 16.11 -0.32 4.26
CA PRO A 206 14.72 0.08 4.50
C PRO A 206 13.75 -0.60 3.54
N PHE A 207 14.18 -0.87 2.31
CA PHE A 207 13.41 -1.63 1.32
C PHE A 207 13.08 -3.03 1.85
N GLY A 208 14.06 -3.71 2.43
CA GLY A 208 13.89 -5.03 3.06
C GLY A 208 12.88 -5.01 4.21
N MET A 209 12.92 -4.00 5.08
CA MET A 209 12.00 -3.89 6.23
C MET A 209 10.54 -3.70 5.79
N VAL A 210 10.29 -2.79 4.84
CA VAL A 210 8.95 -2.54 4.28
C VAL A 210 8.41 -3.81 3.62
N LEU A 211 9.27 -4.54 2.91
CA LEU A 211 8.91 -5.77 2.23
C LEU A 211 8.53 -6.89 3.21
N VAL A 212 9.30 -7.10 4.27
CA VAL A 212 8.98 -8.07 5.33
C VAL A 212 7.64 -7.78 5.99
N ILE A 213 7.34 -6.50 6.27
CA ILE A 213 6.04 -6.07 6.82
C ILE A 213 4.92 -6.38 5.82
N GLY A 214 5.12 -6.07 4.54
CA GLY A 214 4.19 -6.39 3.45
C GLY A 214 3.90 -7.90 3.33
N LEU A 215 4.92 -8.75 3.43
CA LEU A 215 4.76 -10.21 3.38
C LEU A 215 4.01 -10.75 4.60
N ARG A 216 4.32 -10.24 5.81
CA ARG A 216 3.60 -10.63 7.02
C ARG A 216 2.12 -10.25 6.91
N SER A 217 1.84 -9.10 6.27
CA SER A 217 0.49 -8.62 5.98
C SER A 217 -0.26 -9.55 5.01
N LEU A 218 0.41 -10.07 3.98
CA LEU A 218 -0.18 -10.99 3.01
C LEU A 218 -0.60 -12.33 3.63
N ALA A 219 0.13 -12.81 4.62
CA ALA A 219 -0.05 -14.13 5.25
C ALA A 219 -1.12 -14.21 6.34
N SER A 220 -1.84 -13.13 6.62
CA SER A 220 -2.91 -13.11 7.64
C SER A 220 -4.13 -13.92 7.20
N LYS A 221 -4.85 -14.52 8.16
CA LYS A 221 -6.19 -15.09 7.93
C LYS A 221 -7.10 -14.00 7.36
N ARG A 222 -7.90 -14.37 6.35
CA ARG A 222 -8.88 -13.48 5.71
C ARG A 222 -10.22 -14.16 5.65
N THR A 223 -11.26 -13.35 5.75
CA THR A 223 -12.64 -13.75 5.54
C THR A 223 -13.01 -13.42 4.10
N TYR A 224 -13.61 -14.37 3.41
CA TYR A 224 -14.00 -14.28 2.02
C TYR A 224 -15.52 -14.38 1.96
N ARG A 225 -16.15 -13.54 1.14
CA ARG A 225 -17.58 -13.60 0.88
C ARG A 225 -17.80 -13.69 -0.62
N ALA A 226 -18.48 -14.74 -1.07
CA ALA A 226 -18.92 -14.84 -2.44
C ALA A 226 -20.21 -14.02 -2.58
N THR A 227 -20.16 -13.00 -3.44
CA THR A 227 -21.29 -12.11 -3.71
C THR A 227 -21.60 -12.16 -5.20
N SER A 228 -22.80 -11.76 -5.60
CA SER A 228 -23.16 -11.70 -7.02
C SER A 228 -22.24 -10.79 -7.84
N ALA A 229 -21.66 -9.75 -7.23
CA ALA A 229 -20.75 -8.80 -7.88
C ALA A 229 -19.29 -9.30 -7.96
N GLY A 230 -18.89 -10.26 -7.11
CA GLY A 230 -17.51 -10.72 -7.02
C GLY A 230 -17.16 -11.39 -5.70
N LEU A 231 -15.88 -11.69 -5.54
CA LEU A 231 -15.30 -12.18 -4.30
C LEU A 231 -14.86 -11.00 -3.42
N GLU A 232 -15.55 -10.78 -2.30
CA GLU A 232 -15.10 -9.83 -1.29
C GLU A 232 -14.04 -10.49 -0.39
N GLN A 233 -12.91 -9.83 -0.20
CA GLN A 233 -11.89 -10.17 0.79
C GLN A 233 -11.95 -9.18 1.94
N ARG A 234 -12.31 -9.66 3.12
CA ARG A 234 -12.29 -8.92 4.37
C ARG A 234 -11.11 -9.37 5.22
N ARG A 235 -10.39 -8.38 5.75
CA ARG A 235 -9.37 -8.60 6.77
C ARG A 235 -9.67 -7.71 7.95
N GLU A 236 -9.91 -8.35 9.08
CA GLU A 236 -10.07 -7.68 10.35
C GLU A 236 -8.70 -7.48 10.99
N SER A 237 -8.29 -6.22 11.11
CA SER A 237 -7.19 -5.81 11.96
C SER A 237 -7.76 -5.06 13.15
N ARG A 238 -7.08 -5.13 14.30
CA ARG A 238 -7.47 -4.46 15.55
C ARG A 238 -7.81 -2.96 15.38
N TRP A 239 -7.25 -2.32 14.35
CA TRP A 239 -7.39 -0.88 14.09
C TRP A 239 -8.17 -0.54 12.81
N PHE A 240 -8.38 -1.50 11.90
CA PHE A 240 -9.00 -1.22 10.60
C PHE A 240 -9.58 -2.48 9.96
N VAL A 241 -10.80 -2.38 9.44
CA VAL A 241 -11.42 -3.44 8.62
C VAL A 241 -11.09 -3.14 7.16
N GLN A 242 -10.17 -3.92 6.61
CA GLN A 242 -9.83 -3.82 5.20
C GLN A 242 -10.81 -4.68 4.39
N ARG A 243 -11.53 -4.05 3.46
CA ARG A 243 -12.38 -4.74 2.47
C ARG A 243 -11.80 -4.55 1.08
N ARG A 244 -11.90 -5.57 0.23
CA ARG A 244 -11.51 -5.52 -1.18
C ARG A 244 -12.44 -6.41 -1.99
N LEU A 245 -13.17 -5.84 -2.94
CA LEU A 245 -13.95 -6.60 -3.90
C LEU A 245 -13.07 -6.97 -5.11
N ILE A 246 -13.11 -8.23 -5.53
CA ILE A 246 -12.50 -8.69 -6.78
C ILE A 246 -13.63 -9.21 -7.66
N PRO A 247 -13.93 -8.57 -8.80
CA PRO A 247 -15.02 -8.99 -9.67
C PRO A 247 -14.74 -10.37 -10.26
N TRP A 248 -15.80 -11.16 -10.48
CA TRP A 248 -15.69 -12.50 -11.06
C TRP A 248 -14.99 -12.50 -12.43
N SER A 249 -15.13 -11.39 -13.18
CA SER A 249 -14.45 -11.17 -14.45
C SER A 249 -12.91 -11.17 -14.39
N ARG A 250 -12.31 -11.11 -13.20
CA ARG A 250 -10.85 -11.17 -13.01
C ARG A 250 -10.31 -12.56 -12.67
N PHE A 251 -11.16 -13.58 -12.63
CA PHE A 251 -10.76 -14.95 -12.27
C PHE A 251 -10.89 -15.89 -13.47
N ASP A 252 -9.78 -16.49 -13.91
CA ASP A 252 -9.79 -17.37 -15.08
C ASP A 252 -10.39 -18.75 -14.76
N GLY A 253 -10.43 -19.10 -13.46
CA GLY A 253 -10.99 -20.34 -12.96
C GLY A 253 -10.49 -20.62 -11.54
N PHE A 254 -10.72 -21.84 -11.06
CA PHE A 254 -10.18 -22.31 -9.79
C PHE A 254 -9.69 -23.75 -9.89
N SER A 255 -8.75 -24.12 -9.03
CA SER A 255 -8.30 -25.48 -8.84
C SER A 255 -8.39 -25.88 -7.37
N VAL A 256 -8.84 -27.11 -7.14
CA VAL A 256 -8.91 -27.71 -5.80
C VAL A 256 -7.79 -28.73 -5.69
N THR A 257 -6.95 -28.56 -4.68
CA THR A 257 -5.89 -29.52 -4.31
C THR A 257 -6.14 -30.02 -2.90
N ASP A 258 -5.47 -31.10 -2.51
CA ASP A 258 -5.59 -31.68 -1.16
C ASP A 258 -5.31 -30.66 -0.04
N ASN A 259 -4.48 -29.65 -0.32
CA ASN A 259 -4.01 -28.69 0.68
C ASN A 259 -4.59 -27.27 0.51
N ALA A 260 -5.11 -26.94 -0.66
CA ALA A 260 -5.52 -25.58 -0.98
C ALA A 260 -6.54 -25.49 -2.11
N ILE A 261 -7.41 -24.48 -2.02
CA ILE A 261 -8.22 -23.99 -3.14
C ILE A 261 -7.50 -22.77 -3.71
N VAL A 262 -7.23 -22.77 -5.01
CA VAL A 262 -6.50 -21.71 -5.72
C VAL A 262 -7.42 -21.12 -6.79
N LEU A 263 -7.75 -19.83 -6.67
CA LEU A 263 -8.46 -19.10 -7.71
C LEU A 263 -7.43 -18.40 -8.61
N HIS A 264 -7.40 -18.83 -9.87
CA HIS A 264 -6.47 -18.37 -10.88
C HIS A 264 -6.87 -17.01 -11.43
N ARG A 265 -5.90 -16.15 -11.66
CA ARG A 265 -6.12 -14.83 -12.25
C ARG A 265 -5.09 -14.54 -13.33
N ALA A 266 -5.53 -13.86 -14.38
CA ALA A 266 -4.65 -13.43 -15.44
C ALA A 266 -3.54 -12.52 -14.90
N LEU A 267 -2.33 -12.67 -15.41
CA LEU A 267 -1.24 -11.74 -15.12
C LEU A 267 -1.69 -10.30 -15.47
N PRO A 268 -1.41 -9.29 -14.62
CA PRO A 268 -0.43 -9.26 -13.53
C PRO A 268 -0.99 -9.60 -12.13
N TYR A 269 -2.21 -10.15 -12.01
CA TYR A 269 -2.83 -10.39 -10.71
C TYR A 269 -2.33 -11.70 -10.08
N VAL A 270 -1.98 -11.66 -8.79
CA VAL A 270 -1.53 -12.86 -8.05
C VAL A 270 -2.72 -13.76 -7.73
N ASP A 271 -2.64 -15.08 -7.91
CA ASP A 271 -3.74 -15.98 -7.53
C ASP A 271 -4.18 -15.83 -6.06
N VAL A 272 -5.48 -16.04 -5.81
CA VAL A 272 -6.02 -16.11 -4.45
C VAL A 272 -5.89 -17.55 -3.96
N ARG A 273 -5.23 -17.75 -2.81
CA ARG A 273 -4.98 -19.08 -2.26
C ARG A 273 -5.61 -19.21 -0.88
N CYS A 274 -6.47 -20.19 -0.73
CA CYS A 274 -7.18 -20.53 0.50
C CYS A 274 -6.69 -21.89 1.00
N ARG A 275 -6.26 -21.98 2.25
CA ARG A 275 -5.91 -23.27 2.86
C ARG A 275 -7.17 -24.09 3.08
N ARG A 276 -7.18 -25.32 2.56
CA ARG A 276 -8.35 -26.21 2.62
C ARG A 276 -8.68 -26.71 4.02
N TYR A 277 -7.66 -26.91 4.86
CA TYR A 277 -7.85 -27.31 6.26
C TYR A 277 -8.70 -26.33 7.07
N ASP A 278 -8.65 -25.03 6.74
CA ASP A 278 -9.44 -24.01 7.42
C ASP A 278 -10.92 -24.02 7.00
N LEU A 279 -11.26 -24.81 5.96
CA LEU A 279 -12.57 -24.91 5.32
C LEU A 279 -13.28 -26.24 5.63
N PHE A 280 -12.80 -27.03 6.58
CA PHE A 280 -13.25 -28.42 6.79
C PHE A 280 -14.77 -28.61 6.89
N ASN A 281 -15.50 -27.64 7.44
CA ASN A 281 -16.96 -27.71 7.58
C ASN A 281 -17.73 -27.18 6.36
N ASP A 282 -17.09 -26.33 5.54
CA ASP A 282 -17.75 -25.56 4.48
C ASP A 282 -17.16 -25.87 3.08
N ASP A 283 -16.28 -26.87 2.95
CA ASP A 283 -15.50 -27.14 1.74
C ASP A 283 -16.38 -27.35 0.50
N GLU A 284 -17.37 -28.23 0.61
CA GLU A 284 -18.32 -28.51 -0.49
C GLU A 284 -19.16 -27.28 -0.84
N ALA A 285 -19.65 -26.55 0.17
CA ALA A 285 -20.47 -25.36 -0.03
C ALA A 285 -19.67 -24.21 -0.68
N VAL A 286 -18.39 -24.07 -0.33
CA VAL A 286 -17.47 -23.10 -0.95
C VAL A 286 -17.19 -23.47 -2.41
N VAL A 287 -16.91 -24.75 -2.69
CA VAL A 287 -16.67 -25.21 -4.08
C VAL A 287 -17.91 -24.99 -4.94
N ALA A 288 -19.09 -25.41 -4.48
CA ALA A 288 -20.34 -25.22 -5.22
C ALA A 288 -20.65 -23.74 -5.48
N ALA A 289 -20.42 -22.87 -4.48
CA ALA A 289 -20.60 -21.43 -4.67
C ALA A 289 -19.59 -20.83 -5.66
N LEU A 290 -18.36 -21.33 -5.71
CA LEU A 290 -17.35 -20.88 -6.67
C LEU A 290 -17.70 -21.32 -8.09
N GLU A 291 -18.14 -22.56 -8.29
CA GLU A 291 -18.62 -23.07 -9.58
C GLU A 291 -19.80 -22.24 -10.09
N ASP A 292 -20.83 -22.07 -9.27
CA ASP A 292 -22.05 -21.34 -9.64
C ASP A 292 -21.78 -19.88 -10.04
N ASN A 293 -20.85 -19.20 -9.35
CA ASN A 293 -20.52 -17.81 -9.68
C ASN A 293 -19.55 -17.67 -10.88
N LEU A 294 -18.68 -18.66 -11.12
CA LEU A 294 -17.75 -18.64 -12.26
C LEU A 294 -18.41 -19.12 -13.55
N ASP A 295 -19.37 -20.05 -13.49
CA ASP A 295 -20.10 -20.54 -14.66
C ASP A 295 -21.13 -19.51 -15.15
N ARG A 296 -21.80 -18.80 -14.23
CA ARG A 296 -22.69 -17.67 -14.58
C ARG A 296 -21.98 -16.49 -15.23
N ARG A 297 -20.64 -16.49 -15.25
CA ARG A 297 -19.87 -15.42 -15.85
C ARG A 297 -20.16 -15.26 -17.34
N GLY A 298 -20.53 -16.35 -18.03
CA GLY A 298 -20.75 -16.37 -19.49
C GLY A 298 -19.52 -15.91 -20.30
N PRO A 299 -19.44 -16.21 -21.60
CA PRO A 299 -18.34 -15.74 -22.45
C PRO A 299 -18.26 -14.20 -22.53
#